data_AF-A0A6J4MT69-F1
#
_entry.id   AF-A0A6J4MT69-F1
#
_cell.length_a   1.000
_cell.length_b   1.000
_cell.length_c   1.000
_cell.angle_alpha   90.00
_cell.angle_beta   90.00
_cell.angle_gamma   90.00
#
_symmetry.space_group_name_H-M   'P 1'
#
loop_
_entity.id
_entity.type
_entity.pdbx_description
1 polymer ?
#
loop_
_entity_poly.entity_id
_entity_poly.type
_entity_poly.pdbx_seq_one_letter_code
_entity_poly.pdbx_strand_id
1 'polypeptide(L)'
;MVALTAGNGFVLSRLNTQVALFDPQGNRLDLQKVLDHAEAMLDRPVLLGRKERLEARLLAVRVPQEVADQRRRRIRQEFRDKGKTPSARLLALAAWTLMVTTVPCEQLSIGEALVLLRARWQIELLFKLWKSHGHVDEWRSRQPWRILCEVDAKLLAMVVQHWILLVGCWHHPNRSLVKAAQTVQSYALALVRALSISPQRIAEILEEVVRCLLKAGRINRRKRKPNTYQLLLIVPDGTLT
;
A
#
# COMPACT_ATOMS: atom_id res chain seq x y z
N MET A 1 -10.05 -13.53 -5.98
CA MET A 1 -10.89 -12.34 -5.70
C MET A 1 -12.34 -12.79 -5.66
N VAL A 2 -12.76 -13.47 -4.59
CA VAL A 2 -14.12 -14.05 -4.45
C VAL A 2 -14.74 -13.66 -3.08
N ALA A 3 -14.26 -12.59 -2.43
CA ALA A 3 -14.73 -12.22 -1.09
C ALA A 3 -14.98 -10.71 -0.94
N LEU A 4 -15.43 -10.04 -2.01
CA LEU A 4 -15.62 -8.58 -2.00
C LEU A 4 -17.09 -8.15 -2.16
N THR A 5 -18.00 -9.09 -2.44
CA THR A 5 -19.43 -8.80 -2.64
C THR A 5 -20.24 -8.79 -1.34
N ALA A 6 -19.64 -9.11 -0.19
CA ALA A 6 -20.36 -9.25 1.08
C ALA A 6 -20.16 -8.10 2.10
N GLY A 7 -19.45 -7.02 1.75
CA GLY A 7 -19.25 -5.88 2.65
C GLY A 7 -19.24 -4.55 1.92
N ASN A 8 -19.70 -3.48 2.58
CA ASN A 8 -19.68 -2.08 2.13
C ASN A 8 -18.25 -1.49 1.93
N GLY A 9 -17.28 -2.33 1.59
CA GLY A 9 -15.87 -1.95 1.45
C GLY A 9 -15.56 -1.53 0.01
N PHE A 10 -14.84 -0.41 -0.12
CA PHE A 10 -14.22 -0.05 -1.39
C PHE A 10 -12.92 -0.82 -1.62
N VAL A 11 -12.62 -1.11 -2.89
CA VAL A 11 -11.45 -1.87 -3.30
C VAL A 11 -10.72 -1.12 -4.39
N LEU A 12 -9.40 -1.05 -4.30
CA LEU A 12 -8.50 -0.62 -5.37
C LEU A 12 -7.41 -1.67 -5.54
N SER A 13 -7.22 -2.18 -6.76
CA SER A 13 -6.23 -3.21 -7.05
C SER A 13 -5.61 -3.02 -8.42
N ARG A 14 -4.43 -3.62 -8.65
CA ARG A 14 -3.92 -3.79 -10.01
C ARG A 14 -4.78 -4.81 -10.75
N LEU A 15 -5.10 -4.52 -12.00
CA LEU A 15 -5.81 -5.47 -12.82
C LEU A 15 -4.93 -6.70 -13.11
N ASN A 16 -5.40 -7.88 -12.71
CA ASN A 16 -4.88 -9.12 -13.27
C ASN A 16 -5.46 -9.29 -14.69
N THR A 17 -4.60 -9.22 -15.70
CA THR A 17 -4.98 -9.24 -17.12
C THR A 17 -5.63 -10.53 -17.60
N GLN A 18 -5.63 -11.59 -16.78
CA GLN A 18 -6.35 -12.84 -17.05
C GLN A 18 -7.83 -12.79 -16.63
N VAL A 19 -8.20 -11.82 -15.79
CA VAL A 19 -9.59 -11.64 -15.36
C VAL A 19 -10.40 -11.10 -16.54
N ALA A 20 -11.56 -11.71 -16.78
CA ALA A 20 -12.48 -11.24 -17.81
C ALA A 20 -13.15 -9.94 -17.37
N LEU A 21 -13.16 -8.97 -18.27
CA LEU A 21 -13.88 -7.71 -18.13
C LEU A 21 -15.05 -7.70 -19.10
N PHE A 22 -16.15 -7.11 -18.67
CA PHE A 22 -17.33 -6.90 -19.49
C PHE A 22 -17.74 -5.43 -19.41
N ASP A 23 -18.40 -4.94 -20.45
CA ASP A 23 -19.05 -3.63 -20.42
C ASP A 23 -20.32 -3.69 -19.54
N PRO A 24 -20.92 -2.53 -19.20
CA PRO A 24 -22.17 -2.50 -18.46
C PRO A 24 -23.33 -3.22 -19.17
N GLN A 25 -23.25 -3.41 -20.49
CA GLN A 25 -24.22 -4.15 -21.29
C GLN A 25 -24.00 -5.68 -21.24
N GLY A 26 -22.95 -6.15 -20.56
CA GLY A 26 -22.63 -7.56 -20.39
C GLY A 26 -21.78 -8.18 -21.51
N ASN A 27 -21.35 -7.39 -22.50
CA ASN A 27 -20.45 -7.86 -23.57
C ASN A 27 -19.01 -7.94 -23.08
N ARG A 28 -18.28 -8.95 -23.53
CA ARG A 28 -16.89 -9.14 -23.13
C ARG A 28 -15.99 -8.07 -23.76
N LEU A 29 -15.24 -7.37 -22.91
CA LEU A 29 -14.28 -6.35 -23.34
C LEU A 29 -12.97 -6.99 -23.81
N ASP A 30 -12.52 -6.58 -24.99
CA ASP A 30 -11.15 -6.76 -25.43
C ASP A 30 -10.28 -5.60 -24.91
N LEU A 31 -9.58 -5.87 -23.81
CA LEU A 31 -8.74 -4.89 -23.14
C LEU A 31 -7.71 -4.22 -24.06
N GLN A 32 -7.15 -4.95 -25.03
CA GLN A 32 -6.15 -4.35 -25.91
C GLN A 32 -6.82 -3.33 -26.84
N LYS A 33 -7.92 -3.71 -27.49
CA LYS A 33 -8.68 -2.79 -28.36
C LYS A 33 -9.15 -1.55 -27.62
N VAL A 34 -9.61 -1.70 -26.38
CA VAL A 34 -10.02 -0.56 -25.53
C VAL A 34 -8.87 0.40 -25.28
N LEU A 35 -7.67 -0.12 -25.01
CA LEU A 35 -6.49 0.70 -24.72
C LEU A 35 -5.84 1.29 -25.97
N ASP A 36 -5.96 0.64 -27.13
CA ASP A 36 -5.41 1.16 -28.39
C ASP A 36 -6.09 2.48 -28.83
N HIS A 37 -7.33 2.71 -28.41
CA HIS A 37 -8.07 3.96 -28.66
C HIS A 37 -7.91 5.00 -27.54
N ALA A 38 -7.20 4.67 -26.45
CA ALA A 38 -6.98 5.59 -25.34
C ALA A 38 -5.66 6.36 -25.53
N GLU A 39 -5.69 7.69 -25.38
CA GLU A 39 -4.50 8.52 -25.57
C GLU A 39 -3.48 8.36 -24.43
N ALA A 40 -3.85 8.80 -23.23
CA ALA A 40 -2.98 8.84 -22.05
C ALA A 40 -3.63 8.21 -20.80
N MET A 41 -4.93 8.40 -20.62
CA MET A 41 -5.68 7.91 -19.48
C MET A 41 -7.04 7.37 -19.91
N LEU A 42 -7.56 6.40 -19.17
CA LEU A 42 -8.89 5.84 -19.36
C LEU A 42 -9.53 5.60 -18.00
N ASP A 43 -10.77 6.06 -17.85
CA ASP A 43 -11.66 5.72 -16.75
C ASP A 43 -12.94 5.16 -17.36
N ARG A 44 -13.29 3.90 -17.05
CA ARG A 44 -14.48 3.29 -17.65
C ARG A 44 -15.18 2.34 -16.68
N PRO A 45 -16.51 2.40 -16.55
CA PRO A 45 -17.26 1.38 -15.82
C PRO A 45 -17.14 0.02 -16.52
N VAL A 46 -16.95 -1.04 -15.72
CA VAL A 46 -16.78 -2.42 -16.17
C VAL A 46 -17.41 -3.39 -15.17
N LEU A 47 -17.79 -4.58 -15.65
CA LEU A 47 -18.14 -5.71 -14.80
C LEU A 47 -16.95 -6.67 -14.73
N LEU A 48 -16.48 -6.96 -13.52
CA LEU A 48 -15.29 -7.75 -13.25
C LEU A 48 -15.64 -9.23 -12.99
N GLY A 49 -15.03 -10.12 -13.76
CA GLY A 49 -15.09 -11.56 -13.54
C GLY A 49 -16.22 -12.28 -14.30
N ARG A 50 -16.00 -13.57 -14.54
CA ARG A 50 -16.90 -14.40 -15.38
C ARG A 50 -18.20 -14.85 -14.70
N LYS A 51 -18.25 -14.91 -13.37
CA LYS A 51 -19.45 -15.30 -12.64
C LYS A 51 -20.03 -14.11 -11.88
N GLU A 52 -19.23 -13.54 -10.98
CA GLU A 52 -19.65 -12.46 -10.08
C GLU A 52 -20.08 -11.16 -10.78
N ARG A 53 -19.53 -10.84 -11.97
CA ARG A 53 -19.84 -9.59 -12.70
C ARG A 53 -19.83 -8.34 -11.80
N LEU A 54 -18.83 -8.25 -10.92
CA LEU A 54 -18.75 -7.17 -9.94
C LEU A 54 -18.64 -5.81 -10.63
N GLU A 55 -19.55 -4.89 -10.32
CA GLU A 55 -19.49 -3.50 -10.79
C GLU A 55 -18.23 -2.81 -10.28
N ALA A 56 -17.47 -2.24 -11.20
CA ALA A 56 -16.21 -1.58 -10.91
C ALA A 56 -15.87 -0.56 -12.01
N ARG A 57 -14.75 0.12 -11.84
CA ARG A 57 -14.11 0.98 -12.84
C ARG A 57 -12.77 0.39 -13.25
N LEU A 58 -12.51 0.34 -14.55
CA LEU A 58 -11.20 0.14 -15.12
C LEU A 58 -10.51 1.49 -15.22
N LEU A 59 -9.39 1.63 -14.52
CA LEU A 59 -8.52 2.80 -14.63
C LEU A 59 -7.25 2.38 -15.36
N ALA A 60 -6.90 3.06 -16.45
CA ALA A 60 -5.66 2.84 -17.17
C ALA A 60 -4.87 4.13 -17.33
N VAL A 61 -3.57 4.06 -17.09
CA VAL A 61 -2.65 5.19 -17.30
C VAL A 61 -1.46 4.75 -18.11
N ARG A 62 -1.23 5.45 -19.22
CA ARG A 62 -0.08 5.20 -20.09
C ARG A 62 1.19 5.64 -19.36
N VAL A 63 2.21 4.78 -19.37
CA VAL A 63 3.50 5.10 -18.74
C VAL A 63 4.44 5.73 -19.78
N PRO A 64 5.42 6.54 -19.34
CA PRO A 64 6.47 7.04 -20.23
C PRO A 64 7.15 5.91 -21.00
N GLN A 65 7.56 6.19 -22.24
CA GLN A 65 8.12 5.18 -23.15
C GLN A 65 9.31 4.43 -22.52
N GLU A 66 10.20 5.14 -21.83
CA GLU A 66 11.33 4.54 -21.11
C GLU A 66 10.90 3.48 -20.08
N VAL A 67 9.81 3.75 -19.35
CA VAL A 67 9.24 2.83 -18.36
C VAL A 67 8.58 1.63 -19.06
N ALA A 68 7.87 1.87 -20.17
CA ALA A 68 7.29 0.80 -20.98
C ALA A 68 8.38 -0.15 -21.51
N ASP A 69 9.47 0.38 -22.03
CA ASP A 69 10.58 -0.40 -22.56
C ASP A 69 11.32 -1.16 -21.46
N GLN A 70 11.52 -0.55 -20.29
CA GLN A 70 12.06 -1.25 -19.13
C GLN A 70 11.17 -2.43 -18.71
N ARG A 71 9.84 -2.23 -18.66
CA ARG A 71 8.88 -3.30 -18.36
C ARG A 71 8.93 -4.41 -19.41
N ARG A 72 8.97 -4.08 -20.70
CA ARG A 72 9.07 -5.04 -21.81
C ARG A 72 10.37 -5.86 -21.73
N ARG A 73 11.51 -5.22 -21.43
CA ARG A 73 12.80 -5.91 -21.22
C ARG A 73 12.69 -6.94 -20.09
N ARG A 74 12.13 -6.53 -18.94
CA ARG A 74 11.93 -7.42 -17.79
C ARG A 74 11.01 -8.61 -18.13
N ILE A 75 9.89 -8.36 -18.80
CA ILE A 75 8.97 -9.42 -19.24
C ILE A 75 9.68 -10.42 -20.15
N ARG A 76 10.46 -9.95 -21.14
CA ARG A 76 11.21 -10.82 -22.05
C ARG A 76 12.24 -11.68 -21.30
N GLN A 77 12.94 -11.09 -20.33
CA GLN A 77 13.89 -11.81 -19.49
C GLN A 77 13.20 -12.92 -18.67
N GLU A 78 12.14 -12.57 -17.94
CA GLU A 78 11.38 -13.54 -17.11
C GLU A 78 10.79 -14.70 -17.93
N PHE A 79 10.43 -14.47 -19.19
CA PHE A 79 9.95 -15.51 -20.10
C PHE A 79 11.11 -16.36 -20.66
N ARG A 80 12.24 -15.72 -21.01
CA ARG A 80 13.45 -16.42 -21.47
C ARG A 80 13.99 -17.37 -20.41
N ASP A 81 14.04 -16.94 -19.15
CA ASP A 81 14.47 -17.78 -18.02
C ASP A 81 13.59 -19.02 -17.83
N LYS A 82 12.35 -18.98 -18.36
CA LYS A 82 11.38 -20.09 -18.35
C LYS A 82 11.30 -20.82 -19.69
N GLY A 83 12.18 -20.54 -20.65
CA GLY A 83 12.18 -21.13 -21.99
C GLY A 83 10.95 -20.79 -22.84
N LYS A 84 10.29 -19.65 -22.58
CA LYS A 84 9.06 -19.21 -23.27
C LYS A 84 9.25 -17.87 -23.96
N THR A 85 8.34 -17.55 -24.87
CA THR A 85 8.27 -16.24 -25.54
C THR A 85 7.02 -15.48 -25.07
N PRO A 86 7.14 -14.21 -24.65
CA PRO A 86 5.97 -13.43 -24.25
C PRO A 86 5.11 -13.08 -25.47
N SER A 87 3.79 -13.05 -25.28
CA SER A 87 2.87 -12.68 -26.35
C SER A 87 2.95 -11.17 -26.68
N ALA A 88 2.64 -10.82 -27.93
CA ALA A 88 2.57 -9.42 -28.37
C ALA A 88 1.59 -8.60 -27.50
N ARG A 89 0.45 -9.19 -27.15
CA ARG A 89 -0.53 -8.60 -26.24
C ARG A 89 0.07 -8.24 -24.87
N LEU A 90 0.84 -9.15 -24.26
CA LEU A 90 1.47 -8.88 -22.96
C LEU A 90 2.47 -7.72 -23.04
N LEU A 91 3.25 -7.65 -24.13
CA LEU A 91 4.20 -6.57 -24.36
C LEU A 91 3.50 -5.24 -24.64
N ALA A 92 2.34 -5.24 -25.32
CA ALA A 92 1.51 -4.06 -25.52
C ALA A 92 1.00 -3.50 -24.18
N LEU A 93 0.44 -4.36 -23.32
CA LEU A 93 -0.07 -3.97 -22.00
C LEU A 93 1.03 -3.43 -21.05
N ALA A 94 2.31 -3.72 -21.30
CA ALA A 94 3.41 -3.17 -20.51
C ALA A 94 3.50 -1.63 -20.56
N ALA A 95 2.93 -1.00 -21.60
CA ALA A 95 2.83 0.45 -21.74
C ALA A 95 1.78 1.10 -20.81
N TRP A 96 1.03 0.30 -20.05
CA TRP A 96 -0.06 0.77 -19.21
C TRP A 96 0.13 0.37 -17.75
N THR A 97 -0.31 1.23 -16.84
CA THR A 97 -0.62 0.86 -15.46
C THR A 97 -2.12 0.66 -15.37
N LEU A 98 -2.54 -0.58 -15.13
CA LEU A 98 -3.94 -1.00 -15.15
C LEU A 98 -4.42 -1.28 -13.75
N MET A 99 -5.54 -0.66 -13.39
CA MET A 99 -6.11 -0.68 -12.05
C MET A 99 -7.61 -0.94 -12.16
N VAL A 100 -8.16 -1.55 -11.13
CA VAL A 100 -9.59 -1.79 -10.99
C VAL A 100 -10.02 -1.31 -9.63
N THR A 101 -11.13 -0.58 -9.57
CA THR A 101 -11.67 -0.03 -8.33
C THR A 101 -13.18 -0.13 -8.25
N THR A 102 -13.73 -0.37 -7.06
CA THR A 102 -15.18 -0.24 -6.80
C THR A 102 -15.56 1.15 -6.28
N VAL A 103 -14.57 2.03 -6.06
CA VAL A 103 -14.81 3.42 -5.63
C VAL A 103 -15.46 4.21 -6.77
N PRO A 104 -16.53 4.97 -6.54
CA PRO A 104 -17.15 5.86 -7.53
C PRO A 104 -16.18 6.95 -8.03
N CYS A 105 -16.42 7.51 -9.21
CA CYS A 105 -15.53 8.53 -9.81
C CYS A 105 -15.54 9.85 -9.03
N GLU A 106 -16.62 10.11 -8.30
CA GLU A 106 -16.80 11.27 -7.44
C GLU A 106 -15.92 11.21 -6.18
N GLN A 107 -15.45 10.02 -5.78
CA GLN A 107 -14.66 9.82 -4.56
C GLN A 107 -13.18 9.47 -4.83
N LEU A 108 -12.86 9.03 -6.06
CA LEU A 108 -11.49 8.64 -6.40
C LEU A 108 -11.21 8.89 -7.88
N SER A 109 -10.37 9.88 -8.14
CA SER A 109 -9.78 10.15 -9.44
C SER A 109 -8.69 9.13 -9.80
N ILE A 110 -8.33 9.08 -11.09
CA ILE A 110 -7.20 8.26 -11.57
C ILE A 110 -5.89 8.64 -10.89
N GLY A 111 -5.64 9.94 -10.69
CA GLY A 111 -4.44 10.45 -10.05
C GLY A 111 -4.30 9.98 -8.61
N GLU A 112 -5.38 10.07 -7.84
CA GLU A 112 -5.46 9.55 -6.46
C GLU A 112 -5.27 8.05 -6.40
N ALA A 113 -5.92 7.30 -7.30
CA ALA A 113 -5.77 5.86 -7.39
C ALA A 113 -4.30 5.45 -7.62
N LEU A 114 -3.57 6.19 -8.48
CA LEU A 114 -2.14 5.98 -8.67
C LEU A 114 -1.34 6.25 -7.39
N VAL A 115 -1.64 7.32 -6.65
CA VAL A 115 -0.99 7.64 -5.38
C VAL A 115 -1.23 6.54 -4.35
N LEU A 116 -2.47 6.09 -4.18
CA LEU A 116 -2.83 5.00 -3.27
C LEU A 116 -2.13 3.69 -3.64
N LEU A 117 -2.08 3.34 -4.93
CA LEU A 117 -1.37 2.15 -5.39
C LEU A 117 0.13 2.21 -5.14
N ARG A 118 0.74 3.41 -5.20
CA ARG A 118 2.14 3.61 -4.79
C ARG A 118 2.32 3.47 -3.28
N ALA A 119 1.34 3.93 -2.50
CA ALA A 119 1.33 3.78 -1.05
C ALA A 119 1.14 2.33 -0.59
N ARG A 120 0.68 1.40 -1.43
CA ARG A 120 0.56 -0.03 -1.08
C ARG A 120 1.85 -0.62 -0.49
N TRP A 121 3.02 -0.21 -0.98
CA TRP A 121 4.32 -0.68 -0.47
C TRP A 121 4.61 -0.27 0.99
N GLN A 122 3.85 0.68 1.56
CA GLN A 122 4.04 1.09 2.96
C GLN A 122 3.85 -0.08 3.93
N ILE A 123 2.95 -1.04 3.63
CA ILE A 123 2.78 -2.22 4.49
C ILE A 123 4.03 -3.12 4.49
N GLU A 124 4.68 -3.27 3.34
CA GLU A 124 5.91 -4.04 3.22
C GLU A 124 7.07 -3.34 3.96
N LEU A 125 7.12 -2.01 3.90
CA LEU A 125 8.06 -1.22 4.68
C LEU A 125 7.80 -1.32 6.18
N LEU A 126 6.53 -1.38 6.61
CA LEU A 126 6.16 -1.60 8.01
C LEU A 126 6.67 -2.95 8.50
N PHE A 127 6.40 -4.04 7.77
CA PHE A 127 6.91 -5.36 8.13
C PHE A 127 8.44 -5.44 8.09
N LYS A 128 9.07 -4.75 7.14
CA LYS A 128 10.53 -4.64 7.12
C LYS A 128 11.05 -3.95 8.38
N LEU A 129 10.39 -2.88 8.81
CA LEU A 129 10.74 -2.17 10.04
C LEU A 129 10.61 -3.07 11.27
N TRP A 130 9.49 -3.79 11.38
CA TRP A 130 9.23 -4.71 12.50
C TRP A 130 10.27 -5.82 12.59
N LYS A 131 10.74 -6.33 11.46
CA LYS A 131 11.88 -7.28 11.44
C LYS A 131 13.18 -6.60 11.86
N SER A 132 13.56 -5.51 11.19
CA SER A 132 14.85 -4.86 11.45
C SER A 132 15.04 -4.22 12.83
N HIS A 133 13.97 -3.72 13.45
CA HIS A 133 14.05 -2.99 14.73
C HIS A 133 13.28 -3.69 15.87
N GLY A 134 12.20 -4.41 15.53
CA GLY A 134 11.44 -5.20 16.48
C GLY A 134 11.94 -6.64 16.62
N HIS A 135 12.82 -7.10 15.71
CA HIS A 135 13.40 -8.45 15.70
C HIS A 135 12.32 -9.54 15.81
N VAL A 136 11.16 -9.32 15.16
CA VAL A 136 10.00 -10.23 15.21
C VAL A 136 10.31 -11.61 14.60
N ASP A 137 11.34 -11.69 13.76
CA ASP A 137 11.82 -12.88 13.07
C ASP A 137 13.10 -13.48 13.68
N GLU A 138 13.49 -13.04 14.87
CA GLU A 138 14.63 -13.57 15.61
C GLU A 138 14.18 -14.19 16.94
N TRP A 139 14.84 -15.24 17.40
CA TRP A 139 14.58 -15.87 18.70
C TRP A 139 15.80 -16.68 19.14
N ARG A 140 15.92 -16.94 20.45
CA ARG A 140 17.05 -17.71 21.00
C ARG A 140 16.71 -19.17 21.28
N SER A 141 15.43 -19.46 21.50
CA SER A 141 14.95 -20.81 21.84
C SER A 141 14.94 -21.72 20.62
N ARG A 142 15.12 -23.02 20.82
CA ARG A 142 14.82 -24.07 19.82
C ARG A 142 13.47 -24.76 20.06
N GLN A 143 12.84 -24.52 21.20
CA GLN A 143 11.54 -25.13 21.54
C GLN A 143 10.41 -24.40 20.78
N PRO A 144 9.62 -25.08 19.93
CA PRO A 144 8.62 -24.44 19.06
C PRO A 144 7.60 -23.57 19.82
N TRP A 145 7.10 -24.04 20.96
CA TRP A 145 6.12 -23.30 21.77
C TRP A 145 6.69 -22.01 22.38
N ARG A 146 7.97 -22.00 22.77
CA ARG A 146 8.64 -20.77 23.22
C ARG A 146 8.87 -19.79 22.08
N ILE A 147 9.19 -20.31 20.89
CA ILE A 147 9.33 -19.48 19.69
C ILE A 147 7.99 -18.81 19.37
N LEU A 148 6.89 -19.56 19.34
CA LEU A 148 5.57 -19.02 19.07
C LEU A 148 5.18 -17.94 20.09
N CYS A 149 5.38 -18.20 21.38
CA CYS A 149 5.12 -17.23 22.44
C CYS A 149 5.97 -15.94 22.29
N GLU A 150 7.26 -16.07 21.95
CA GLU A 150 8.14 -14.93 21.70
C GLU A 150 7.68 -14.11 20.47
N VAL A 151 7.30 -14.79 19.38
CA VAL A 151 6.77 -14.14 18.18
C VAL A 151 5.48 -13.39 18.49
N ASP A 152 4.52 -14.01 19.18
CA ASP A 152 3.24 -13.39 19.54
C ASP A 152 3.46 -12.18 20.45
N ALA A 153 4.33 -12.29 21.45
CA ALA A 153 4.68 -11.17 22.34
C ALA A 153 5.30 -10.00 21.57
N LYS A 154 6.21 -10.27 20.63
CA LYS A 154 6.82 -9.23 19.79
C LYS A 154 5.80 -8.60 18.83
N LEU A 155 4.90 -9.38 18.25
CA LEU A 155 3.82 -8.85 17.41
C LEU A 155 2.87 -7.94 18.21
N LEU A 156 2.49 -8.33 19.43
CA LEU A 156 1.70 -7.48 20.33
C LEU A 156 2.43 -6.17 20.65
N ALA A 157 3.73 -6.23 20.97
CA ALA A 157 4.53 -5.04 21.21
C ALA A 157 4.58 -4.11 19.97
N MET A 158 4.69 -4.68 18.77
CA MET A 158 4.65 -3.90 17.52
C MET A 158 3.29 -3.24 17.28
N VAL A 159 2.18 -3.93 17.60
CA VAL A 159 0.82 -3.36 17.53
C VAL A 159 0.67 -2.19 18.51
N VAL A 160 1.09 -2.36 19.77
CA VAL A 160 1.06 -1.29 20.78
C VAL A 160 1.89 -0.10 20.34
N GLN A 161 3.14 -0.33 19.90
CA GLN A 161 4.00 0.72 19.36
C GLN A 161 3.32 1.45 18.19
N HIS A 162 2.72 0.71 17.25
CA HIS A 162 2.05 1.29 16.10
C HIS A 162 0.86 2.17 16.51
N TRP A 163 0.05 1.75 17.48
CA TRP A 163 -1.05 2.56 18.02
C TRP A 163 -0.56 3.86 18.66
N ILE A 164 0.55 3.82 19.40
CA ILE A 164 1.15 5.03 19.97
C ILE A 164 1.59 6.00 18.85
N LEU A 165 2.13 5.49 17.74
CA LEU A 165 2.48 6.31 16.58
C LEU A 165 1.25 6.92 15.91
N LEU A 166 0.18 6.13 15.74
CA LEU A 166 -1.08 6.57 15.15
C LEU A 166 -1.72 7.70 15.96
N VAL A 167 -1.80 7.55 17.28
CA VAL A 167 -2.41 8.57 18.14
C VAL A 167 -1.47 9.76 18.35
N GLY A 168 -0.17 9.52 18.48
CA GLY A 168 0.80 10.55 18.88
C GLY A 168 1.36 11.42 17.75
N CYS A 169 1.47 10.90 16.52
CA CYS A 169 2.14 11.66 15.44
C CYS A 169 1.54 11.51 14.04
N TRP A 170 0.42 10.79 13.88
CA TRP A 170 -0.21 10.58 12.56
C TRP A 170 -0.65 11.88 11.87
N HIS A 171 -1.15 12.84 12.65
CA HIS A 171 -1.53 14.18 12.16
C HIS A 171 -0.35 14.97 11.57
N HIS A 172 0.90 14.49 11.76
CA HIS A 172 2.09 15.07 11.18
C HIS A 172 2.67 14.14 10.10
N PRO A 173 2.17 14.23 8.85
CA PRO A 173 2.49 13.29 7.78
C PRO A 173 3.97 13.35 7.34
N ASN A 174 4.69 14.40 7.69
CA ASN A 174 6.11 14.58 7.41
C ASN A 174 7.05 14.02 8.51
N ARG A 175 6.56 13.17 9.43
CA ARG A 175 7.40 12.56 10.47
C ARG A 175 8.05 11.26 10.01
N SER A 176 9.27 11.03 10.49
CA SER A 176 9.97 9.77 10.29
C SER A 176 9.40 8.72 11.23
N LEU A 177 8.60 7.79 10.70
CA LEU A 177 8.08 6.65 11.49
C LEU A 177 9.19 5.80 12.11
N VAL A 178 10.38 5.76 11.48
CA VAL A 178 11.57 5.08 12.04
C VAL A 178 12.03 5.76 13.33
N LYS A 179 12.29 7.07 13.29
CA LYS A 179 12.73 7.82 14.47
C LYS A 179 11.65 7.86 15.55
N ALA A 180 10.39 7.98 15.14
CA ALA A 180 9.25 7.93 16.04
C ALA A 180 9.15 6.57 16.75
N ALA A 181 9.31 5.46 16.03
CA ALA A 181 9.36 4.12 16.63
C ALA A 181 10.52 3.97 17.62
N GLN A 182 11.71 4.46 17.27
CA GLN A 182 12.87 4.47 18.18
C GLN A 182 12.60 5.29 19.45
N THR A 183 11.89 6.42 19.33
CA THR A 183 11.43 7.19 20.50
C THR A 183 10.49 6.36 21.36
N VAL A 184 9.49 5.67 20.81
CA VAL A 184 8.61 4.81 21.62
C VAL A 184 9.42 3.68 22.30
N GLN A 185 10.36 3.07 21.56
CA GLN A 185 11.23 2.01 22.07
C GLN A 185 12.06 2.47 23.28
N SER A 186 12.56 3.72 23.31
CA SER A 186 13.32 4.22 24.47
C SER A 186 12.48 4.35 25.75
N TYR A 187 11.15 4.36 25.63
CA TYR A 187 10.22 4.37 26.76
C TYR A 187 9.63 2.99 27.08
N ALA A 188 9.99 1.93 26.35
CA ALA A 188 9.39 0.60 26.49
C ALA A 188 9.46 0.07 27.93
N LEU A 189 10.61 0.18 28.61
CA LEU A 189 10.75 -0.26 29.99
C LEU A 189 9.91 0.58 30.96
N ALA A 190 9.79 1.88 30.73
CA ALA A 190 8.96 2.76 31.55
C ALA A 190 7.47 2.40 31.43
N LEU A 191 7.01 2.12 30.20
CA LEU A 191 5.65 1.64 29.93
C LEU A 191 5.38 0.28 30.62
N VAL A 192 6.31 -0.67 30.51
CA VAL A 192 6.17 -1.99 31.17
C VAL A 192 6.10 -1.87 32.69
N ARG A 193 6.93 -1.00 33.29
CA ARG A 193 6.86 -0.75 34.73
C ARG A 193 5.56 -0.06 35.14
N ALA A 194 5.08 0.88 34.35
CA ALA A 194 3.82 1.58 34.61
C ALA A 194 2.60 0.65 34.62
N LEU A 195 2.61 -0.41 33.79
CA LEU A 195 1.55 -1.43 33.77
C LEU A 195 1.33 -2.10 35.12
N SER A 196 2.38 -2.25 35.94
CA SER A 196 2.29 -2.88 37.26
C SER A 196 1.95 -1.90 38.39
N ILE A 197 1.88 -0.59 38.12
CA ILE A 197 1.67 0.46 39.13
C ILE A 197 0.21 0.94 39.11
N SER A 198 -0.19 1.62 38.03
CA SER A 198 -1.54 2.17 37.90
C SER A 198 -1.82 2.65 36.47
N PRO A 199 -3.10 2.70 36.04
CA PRO A 199 -3.47 3.28 34.76
C PRO A 199 -3.04 4.74 34.58
N GLN A 200 -3.04 5.52 35.67
CA GLN A 200 -2.61 6.93 35.65
C GLN A 200 -1.14 7.05 35.28
N ARG A 201 -0.28 6.18 35.83
CA ARG A 201 1.15 6.20 35.50
C ARG A 201 1.41 5.86 34.03
N ILE A 202 0.60 4.99 33.43
CA ILE A 202 0.69 4.70 31.99
C ILE A 202 0.34 5.95 31.18
N ALA A 203 -0.74 6.65 31.54
CA ALA A 203 -1.16 7.87 30.87
C ALA A 203 -0.06 8.94 30.90
N GLU A 204 0.56 9.19 32.06
CA GLU A 204 1.67 10.13 32.21
C GLU A 204 2.85 9.81 31.26
N ILE A 205 3.25 8.54 31.20
CA ILE A 205 4.35 8.10 30.30
C ILE A 205 3.94 8.24 28.84
N LEU A 206 2.69 7.92 28.48
CA LEU A 206 2.19 8.11 27.12
C LEU A 206 2.18 9.59 26.72
N GLU A 207 1.79 10.50 27.61
CA GLU A 207 1.85 11.95 27.38
C GLU A 207 3.29 12.45 27.17
N GLU A 208 4.26 11.92 27.92
CA GLU A 208 5.69 12.18 27.69
C GLU A 208 6.14 11.69 26.32
N VAL A 209 5.78 10.46 25.95
CA VAL A 209 6.09 9.89 24.64
C VAL A 209 5.52 10.76 23.53
N VAL A 210 4.24 11.14 23.61
CA VAL A 210 3.59 12.00 22.61
C VAL A 210 4.30 13.35 22.49
N ARG A 211 4.65 13.99 23.62
CA ARG A 211 5.43 15.25 23.60
C ARG A 211 6.77 15.10 22.88
N CYS A 212 7.46 13.99 23.06
CA CYS A 212 8.69 13.67 22.34
C CYS A 212 8.44 13.38 20.85
N LEU A 213 7.37 12.65 20.52
CA LEU A 213 6.97 12.35 19.14
C LEU A 213 6.66 13.61 18.32
N LEU A 214 6.05 14.64 18.93
CA LEU A 214 5.83 15.94 18.29
C LEU A 214 7.16 16.62 17.88
N LYS A 215 8.26 16.29 18.56
CA LYS A 215 9.61 16.77 18.23
C LYS A 215 10.39 15.79 17.35
N ALA A 216 9.94 14.53 17.24
CA ALA A 216 10.64 13.47 16.52
C ALA A 216 10.83 13.78 15.02
N GLY A 217 11.96 13.29 14.49
CA GLY A 217 12.58 13.80 13.26
C GLY A 217 11.64 14.01 12.07
N ARG A 218 11.78 15.18 11.45
CA ARG A 218 11.07 15.57 10.22
C ARG A 218 11.74 14.96 9.00
N ILE A 219 10.94 14.50 8.05
CA ILE A 219 11.37 14.10 6.72
C ILE A 219 11.39 15.36 5.85
N ASN A 220 12.55 15.64 5.26
CA ASN A 220 12.70 16.76 4.34
C ASN A 220 11.93 16.49 3.04
N ARG A 221 11.33 17.55 2.49
CA ARG A 221 10.69 17.51 1.16
C ARG A 221 11.74 17.16 0.11
N ARG A 222 11.34 16.32 -0.84
CA ARG A 222 12.17 15.95 -2.00
C ARG A 222 11.49 16.43 -3.28
N LYS A 223 12.27 17.03 -4.19
CA LYS A 223 11.79 17.53 -5.49
C LYS A 223 11.70 16.41 -6.53
N ARG A 224 12.82 15.70 -6.77
CA ARG A 224 12.91 14.68 -7.86
C ARG A 224 12.11 13.40 -7.61
N LYS A 225 12.09 12.91 -6.37
CA LYS A 225 11.33 11.73 -5.95
C LYS A 225 10.57 12.08 -4.67
N PRO A 226 9.37 12.67 -4.77
CA PRO A 226 8.57 13.07 -3.61
C PRO A 226 8.32 11.88 -2.68
N ASN A 227 8.35 12.14 -1.37
CA ASN A 227 7.98 11.14 -0.37
C ASN A 227 6.47 10.82 -0.47
N THR A 228 6.05 9.65 0.02
CA THR A 228 4.64 9.23 0.02
C THR A 228 3.71 10.29 0.61
N TYR A 229 4.10 10.89 1.74
CA TYR A 229 3.30 11.94 2.38
C TYR A 229 3.14 13.19 1.50
N GLN A 230 4.15 13.54 0.69
CA GLN A 230 4.04 14.66 -0.23
C GLN A 230 3.00 14.35 -1.30
N LEU A 231 2.98 13.11 -1.81
CA LEU A 231 2.01 12.70 -2.82
C LEU A 231 0.59 12.68 -2.26
N LEU A 232 0.40 12.18 -1.04
CA LEU A 232 -0.90 12.15 -0.38
C LEU A 232 -1.45 13.55 -0.06
N LEU A 233 -0.57 14.52 0.22
CA LEU A 233 -0.97 15.91 0.48
C LEU A 233 -1.11 16.78 -0.78
N ILE A 234 -0.50 16.37 -1.90
CA ILE A 234 -0.56 17.14 -3.16
C ILE A 234 -1.84 16.87 -3.92
N VAL A 235 -2.52 15.75 -3.67
CA VAL A 235 -3.83 15.45 -4.25
C VAL A 235 -4.76 16.66 -4.01
N PRO A 236 -5.08 17.44 -5.06
CA PRO A 236 -6.05 18.52 -4.95
C PRO A 236 -7.44 17.89 -5.04
N ASP A 237 -8.45 18.59 -4.53
CA ASP A 237 -9.83 18.42 -4.95
C ASP A 237 -9.92 18.54 -6.49
N GLY A 238 -9.81 17.43 -7.21
CA GLY A 238 -10.28 17.28 -8.59
C GLY A 238 -9.61 18.09 -9.72
N THR A 239 -8.35 18.52 -9.63
CA THR A 239 -7.70 19.18 -10.79
C THR A 239 -6.24 18.74 -10.99
N LEU A 240 -6.01 17.94 -12.03
CA LEU A 240 -4.70 17.72 -12.65
C LEU A 240 -4.71 18.41 -14.01
N THR A 241 -3.95 19.50 -14.12
CA THR A 241 -3.42 19.97 -15.42
C THR A 241 -2.24 19.12 -15.84
#